data_AF-A0A0C9YGK4-F1
#
_entry.id   AF-A0A0C9YGK4-F1
#
_cell.length_a   1.000
_cell.length_b   1.000
_cell.length_c   1.000
_cell.angle_alpha   90.00
_cell.angle_beta   90.00
_cell.angle_gamma   90.00
#
_symmetry.space_group_name_H-M   'P 1'
#
loop_
_entity.id
_entity.type
_entity.pdbx_description
1 polymer ?
#
loop_
_entity_poly.entity_id
_entity_poly.type
_entity_poly.pdbx_seq_one_letter_code
_entity_poly.pdbx_strand_id
1 'polypeptide(L)'
;MTLVDGIHDFLMTLKVPSPWSIKGRPAYRITNVGKEEYLGVSRVVPDIFPPPPAPVVTLRRGVLPPEFTIVPVDVEANAYVILVDRRVTRDQDNCVFAFENEPAEVWLICYKEAQNAYIIEKREKFGPAPSIVWTALSPDGAVHPDQILLMPFEEPEPFQLFKFERVGLE
;
A
#
# COMPACT_ATOMS: atom_id res chain seq x y z
N MET A 1 0.41 -0.81 -27.06
CA MET A 1 -0.54 -0.49 -25.98
C MET A 1 0.14 -0.94 -24.69
N THR A 2 0.74 0.01 -23.98
CA THR A 2 1.72 -0.23 -22.92
C THR A 2 1.05 -0.08 -21.56
N LEU A 3 1.43 -0.93 -20.60
CA LEU A 3 0.86 -1.07 -19.26
C LEU A 3 0.77 0.25 -18.45
N VAL A 4 1.52 1.28 -18.86
CA VAL A 4 1.58 2.62 -18.28
C VAL A 4 0.29 3.43 -18.53
N ASP A 5 -0.43 3.15 -19.64
CA ASP A 5 -1.60 3.93 -20.05
C ASP A 5 -2.83 3.64 -19.17
N GLY A 6 -2.96 2.43 -18.60
CA GLY A 6 -4.17 2.01 -17.89
C GLY A 6 -4.37 2.62 -16.49
N ILE A 7 -3.28 3.00 -15.81
CA ILE A 7 -3.35 3.69 -14.52
C ILE A 7 -3.53 5.19 -14.75
N HIS A 8 -2.81 5.78 -15.71
CA HIS A 8 -2.89 7.22 -15.95
C HIS A 8 -4.24 7.66 -16.57
N ASP A 9 -4.78 6.92 -17.56
CA ASP A 9 -6.05 7.28 -18.22
C ASP A 9 -7.28 7.10 -17.32
N PHE A 10 -7.27 6.09 -16.44
CA PHE A 10 -8.40 5.82 -15.54
C PHE A 10 -8.44 6.79 -14.36
N LEU A 11 -7.28 7.23 -13.86
CA LEU A 11 -7.20 8.18 -12.75
C LEU A 11 -7.74 9.58 -13.11
N MET A 12 -7.79 9.92 -14.41
CA MET A 12 -8.27 11.21 -14.91
C MET A 12 -9.79 11.28 -15.15
N THR A 13 -10.54 10.18 -15.11
CA THR A 13 -11.95 10.14 -15.57
C THR A 13 -13.03 10.03 -14.48
N LEU A 14 -12.69 10.00 -13.19
CA LEU A 14 -13.68 9.78 -12.14
C LEU A 14 -14.35 11.07 -11.62
N LYS A 15 -15.61 11.27 -12.01
CA LYS A 15 -16.59 12.04 -11.22
C LYS A 15 -16.75 11.35 -9.87
N VAL A 16 -16.31 12.01 -8.80
CA VAL A 16 -16.27 11.51 -7.41
C VAL A 16 -17.60 10.90 -6.96
N PRO A 17 -17.75 9.56 -6.92
CA PRO A 17 -18.84 8.92 -6.20
C PRO A 17 -18.49 8.89 -4.71
N SER A 18 -19.50 8.77 -3.85
CA SER A 18 -19.35 8.73 -2.38
C SER A 18 -18.08 7.95 -1.93
N PRO A 19 -17.27 8.53 -1.01
CA PRO A 19 -15.95 7.99 -0.65
C PRO A 19 -16.00 6.57 -0.06
N TRP A 20 -17.18 6.09 0.34
CA TRP A 20 -17.39 4.80 1.01
C TRP A 20 -17.94 3.69 0.12
N SER A 21 -18.30 3.96 -1.15
CA SER A 21 -18.74 2.90 -2.07
C SER A 21 -17.55 2.21 -2.72
N ILE A 22 -17.23 0.99 -2.27
CA ILE A 22 -16.11 0.18 -2.78
C ILE A 22 -16.49 -0.60 -4.06
N LYS A 23 -17.79 -0.75 -4.35
CA LYS A 23 -18.27 -1.46 -5.56
C LYS A 23 -17.83 -0.72 -6.82
N GLY A 24 -17.13 -1.44 -7.71
CA GLY A 24 -16.66 -0.92 -9.00
C GLY A 24 -15.32 -0.18 -8.96
N ARG A 25 -14.62 -0.16 -7.81
CA ARG A 25 -13.26 0.40 -7.74
C ARG A 25 -12.24 -0.62 -8.25
N PRO A 26 -11.16 -0.16 -8.90
CA PRO A 26 -10.10 -1.06 -9.34
C PRO A 26 -9.43 -1.72 -8.12
N ALA A 27 -9.36 -3.05 -8.17
CA ALA A 27 -8.64 -3.87 -7.21
C ALA A 27 -7.24 -4.19 -7.74
N TYR A 28 -6.27 -4.29 -6.84
CA TYR A 28 -4.87 -4.54 -7.18
C TYR A 28 -4.27 -5.63 -6.31
N ARG A 29 -3.38 -6.43 -6.89
CA ARG A 29 -2.38 -7.17 -6.13
C ARG A 29 -1.10 -6.35 -6.11
N ILE A 30 -0.49 -6.20 -4.94
CA ILE A 30 0.73 -5.41 -4.77
C ILE A 30 1.88 -6.36 -4.51
N THR A 31 2.96 -6.26 -5.27
CA THR A 31 4.16 -7.11 -5.13
C THR A 31 5.35 -6.25 -4.74
N ASN A 32 6.09 -6.64 -3.72
CA ASN A 32 7.38 -6.01 -3.43
C ASN A 32 8.44 -6.49 -4.43
N VAL A 33 9.22 -5.55 -4.98
CA VAL A 33 10.23 -5.86 -6.01
C VAL A 33 11.42 -6.62 -5.42
N GLY A 34 11.93 -6.22 -4.25
CA GLY A 34 13.10 -6.84 -3.63
C GLY A 34 12.87 -8.27 -3.14
N LYS A 35 11.69 -8.56 -2.59
CA LYS A 35 11.32 -9.90 -2.10
C LYS A 35 10.64 -10.78 -3.16
N GLU A 36 10.10 -10.19 -4.22
CA GLU A 36 9.23 -10.88 -5.19
C GLU A 36 8.02 -11.57 -4.52
N GLU A 37 7.51 -10.93 -3.47
CA GLU A 37 6.40 -11.44 -2.66
C GLU A 37 5.23 -10.44 -2.68
N TYR A 38 4.02 -10.98 -2.67
CA TYR A 38 2.82 -10.14 -2.58
C TYR A 38 2.69 -9.53 -1.19
N LEU A 39 2.10 -8.34 -1.11
CA LEU A 39 1.66 -7.76 0.15
C LEU A 39 0.35 -8.40 0.60
N GLY A 40 0.11 -8.36 1.91
CA GLY A 40 -1.16 -8.69 2.52
C GLY A 40 -1.22 -8.25 3.97
N VAL A 41 -2.13 -8.88 4.72
CA VAL A 41 -2.26 -8.66 6.16
C VAL A 41 -2.01 -9.95 6.92
N SER A 42 -1.32 -9.86 8.06
CA SER A 42 -1.18 -11.00 8.97
C SER A 42 -2.54 -11.32 9.60
N ARG A 43 -2.97 -12.59 9.47
CA ARG A 43 -4.20 -13.12 10.06
C ARG A 43 -3.98 -13.81 11.40
N VAL A 44 -2.75 -13.80 11.92
CA VAL A 44 -2.42 -14.35 13.23
C VAL A 44 -2.80 -13.31 14.28
N VAL A 45 -4.09 -13.27 14.62
CA VAL A 45 -4.65 -12.27 15.54
C VAL A 45 -5.52 -12.99 16.57
N PRO A 46 -5.38 -12.69 17.88
CA PRO A 46 -6.29 -13.20 18.89
C PRO A 46 -7.73 -12.75 18.62
N ASP A 47 -8.71 -13.61 18.91
CA ASP A 47 -10.14 -13.27 18.81
C ASP A 47 -10.55 -12.39 20.01
N ILE A 48 -10.18 -11.11 19.95
CA ILE A 48 -10.48 -10.08 20.95
C ILE A 48 -11.23 -8.92 20.29
N PHE A 49 -12.15 -8.29 21.02
CA PHE A 49 -12.95 -7.18 20.50
C PHE A 49 -12.67 -5.86 21.27
N PRO A 50 -12.38 -4.74 20.57
CA PRO A 50 -12.25 -4.63 19.12
C PRO A 50 -11.03 -5.41 18.57
N PRO A 51 -11.11 -5.94 17.33
CA PRO A 51 -9.99 -6.67 16.74
C PRO A 51 -8.78 -5.74 16.65
N PRO A 52 -7.59 -6.20 17.02
CA PRO A 52 -6.42 -5.34 16.98
C PRO A 52 -6.03 -5.07 15.52
N PRO A 53 -5.22 -4.03 15.28
CA PRO A 53 -4.71 -3.73 13.95
C PRO A 53 -3.95 -4.92 13.37
N ALA A 54 -4.19 -5.21 12.09
CA ALA A 54 -3.51 -6.30 11.40
C ALA A 54 -2.22 -5.76 10.76
N PRO A 55 -1.03 -6.31 11.08
CA PRO A 55 0.21 -5.92 10.39
C PRO A 55 0.08 -6.09 8.88
N VAL A 56 0.48 -5.08 8.10
CA VAL A 56 0.71 -5.25 6.66
C VAL A 56 2.05 -5.95 6.47
N VAL A 57 2.08 -7.04 5.72
CA VAL A 57 3.24 -7.93 5.61
C VAL A 57 3.51 -8.33 4.16
N THR A 58 4.72 -8.79 3.86
CA THR A 58 4.95 -9.63 2.68
C THR A 58 4.47 -11.05 2.96
N LEU A 59 3.79 -11.64 1.97
CA LEU A 59 3.22 -12.96 2.05
C LEU A 59 4.18 -13.97 1.45
N ARG A 60 4.45 -15.03 2.22
CA ARG A 60 5.24 -16.17 1.73
C ARG A 60 4.63 -16.75 0.46
N ARG A 61 5.50 -17.22 -0.43
CA ARG A 61 5.10 -17.92 -1.66
C ARG A 61 4.07 -19.02 -1.38
N GLY A 62 3.02 -19.08 -2.20
CA GLY A 62 1.93 -20.05 -2.09
C GLY A 62 0.73 -19.57 -1.27
N VAL A 63 0.83 -18.44 -0.56
CA VAL A 63 -0.33 -17.78 0.05
C VAL A 63 -1.05 -16.96 -1.03
N LEU A 64 -2.37 -17.12 -1.13
CA LEU A 64 -3.18 -16.33 -2.06
C LEU A 64 -3.18 -14.86 -1.61
N PRO A 65 -2.73 -13.91 -2.45
CA PRO A 65 -2.69 -12.50 -2.07
C PRO A 65 -4.10 -11.91 -1.99
N PRO A 66 -4.35 -11.03 -1.01
CA PRO A 66 -5.59 -10.26 -0.97
C PRO A 66 -5.63 -9.20 -2.08
N GLU A 67 -6.79 -8.63 -2.26
CA GLU A 67 -7.00 -7.49 -3.15
C GLU A 67 -6.93 -6.19 -2.36
N PHE A 68 -6.10 -5.28 -2.85
CA PHE A 68 -6.01 -3.91 -2.36
C PHE A 68 -6.92 -3.00 -3.18
N THR A 69 -7.60 -2.08 -2.50
CA THR A 69 -8.34 -1.00 -3.16
C THR A 69 -7.57 0.29 -2.99
N ILE A 70 -7.28 0.97 -4.11
CA ILE A 70 -6.61 2.28 -4.11
C ILE A 70 -7.65 3.35 -4.39
N VAL A 71 -7.80 4.29 -3.47
CA VAL A 71 -8.86 5.31 -3.51
C VAL A 71 -8.21 6.68 -3.68
N PRO A 72 -8.46 7.40 -4.79
CA PRO A 72 -7.92 8.72 -4.99
C PRO A 72 -8.50 9.71 -3.98
N VAL A 73 -7.62 10.49 -3.36
CA VAL A 73 -7.97 11.64 -2.51
C VAL A 73 -7.69 12.94 -3.25
N ASP A 74 -6.51 13.02 -3.88
CA ASP A 74 -6.06 14.14 -4.71
C ASP A 74 -5.12 13.59 -5.78
N VAL A 75 -5.64 13.47 -7.01
CA VAL A 75 -4.94 12.81 -8.13
C VAL A 75 -3.75 13.65 -8.61
N GLU A 76 -3.87 14.97 -8.60
CA GLU A 76 -2.78 15.87 -9.03
C GLU A 76 -1.58 15.75 -8.10
N ALA A 77 -1.82 15.54 -6.81
CA ALA A 77 -0.78 15.30 -5.81
C ALA A 77 -0.36 13.83 -5.67
N ASN A 78 -0.88 12.90 -6.50
CA ASN A 78 -0.69 11.46 -6.35
C ASN A 78 -1.04 10.92 -4.94
N ALA A 79 -2.07 11.48 -4.32
CA ALA A 79 -2.47 11.16 -2.95
C ALA A 79 -3.68 10.20 -2.90
N TYR A 80 -3.53 9.10 -2.16
CA TYR A 80 -4.47 8.00 -2.13
C TYR A 80 -4.68 7.46 -0.72
N VAL A 81 -5.83 6.82 -0.49
CA VAL A 81 -6.04 5.88 0.62
C VAL A 81 -5.87 4.47 0.07
N ILE A 82 -5.14 3.63 0.81
CA ILE A 82 -4.94 2.21 0.48
C ILE A 82 -5.74 1.37 1.48
N LEU A 83 -6.62 0.51 0.95
CA LEU A 83 -7.40 -0.44 1.73
C LEU A 83 -7.03 -1.88 1.39
N VAL A 84 -7.12 -2.76 2.39
CA VAL A 84 -6.94 -4.21 2.25
C VAL A 84 -7.92 -4.93 3.17
N ASP A 85 -8.61 -5.95 2.69
CA ASP A 85 -9.65 -6.66 3.47
C ASP A 85 -10.66 -5.71 4.15
N ARG A 86 -11.04 -4.61 3.45
CA ARG A 86 -11.91 -3.51 3.92
C ARG A 86 -11.37 -2.69 5.10
N ARG A 87 -10.10 -2.87 5.46
CA ARG A 87 -9.39 -2.11 6.48
C ARG A 87 -8.55 -1.01 5.85
N VAL A 88 -8.46 0.14 6.51
CA VAL A 88 -7.61 1.26 6.07
C VAL A 88 -6.18 1.03 6.53
N THR A 89 -5.22 1.29 5.64
CA THR A 89 -3.81 1.23 6.01
C THR A 89 -3.37 2.53 6.68
N ARG A 90 -2.54 2.41 7.71
CA ARG A 90 -2.06 3.54 8.51
C ARG A 90 -0.72 3.21 9.18
N ASP A 91 0.04 4.26 9.47
CA ASP A 91 1.26 4.13 10.27
C ASP A 91 0.97 3.94 11.75
N GLN A 92 1.74 3.05 12.39
CA GLN A 92 1.84 2.96 13.84
C GLN A 92 3.24 2.43 14.19
N ASP A 93 3.95 3.12 15.08
CA ASP A 93 5.27 2.71 15.59
C ASP A 93 6.27 2.38 14.46
N ASN A 94 6.35 3.24 13.43
CA ASN A 94 7.17 3.07 12.23
C ASN A 94 6.87 1.80 11.41
N CYS A 95 5.68 1.23 11.57
CA CYS A 95 5.21 0.10 10.78
C CYS A 95 3.87 0.44 10.11
N VAL A 96 3.50 -0.36 9.13
CA VAL A 96 2.20 -0.23 8.46
C VAL A 96 1.24 -1.29 8.99
N PHE A 97 0.05 -0.83 9.38
CA PHE A 97 -1.03 -1.67 9.88
C PHE A 97 -2.35 -1.38 9.16
N ALA A 98 -3.27 -2.34 9.21
CA ALA A 98 -4.61 -2.25 8.66
C ALA A 98 -5.66 -2.24 9.79
N PHE A 99 -6.44 -1.15 9.84
CA PHE A 99 -7.44 -0.87 10.88
C PHE A 99 -8.87 -0.92 10.34
N GLU A 100 -9.83 -1.38 11.15
CA GLU A 100 -11.26 -1.38 10.77
C GLU A 100 -11.94 -0.03 11.00
N ASN A 101 -11.68 0.62 12.13
CA ASN A 101 -12.48 1.74 12.63
C ASN A 101 -11.68 3.03 12.85
N GLU A 102 -10.48 3.13 12.29
CA GLU A 102 -9.63 4.32 12.39
C GLU A 102 -9.77 5.20 11.14
N PRO A 103 -9.49 6.51 11.26
CA PRO A 103 -9.29 7.37 10.10
C PRO A 103 -8.20 6.82 9.18
N ALA A 104 -8.44 6.90 7.87
CA ALA A 104 -7.48 6.50 6.86
C ALA A 104 -6.27 7.44 6.82
N GLU A 105 -5.07 6.87 6.69
CA GLU A 105 -3.88 7.64 6.34
C GLU A 105 -3.86 7.90 4.82
N VAL A 106 -3.34 9.06 4.43
CA VAL A 106 -3.16 9.41 3.02
C VAL A 106 -1.71 9.13 2.63
N TRP A 107 -1.54 8.31 1.60
CA TRP A 107 -0.25 7.91 1.05
C TRP A 107 -0.03 8.59 -0.29
N LEU A 108 1.22 8.93 -0.60
CA LEU A 108 1.63 9.34 -1.93
C LEU A 108 2.12 8.10 -2.68
N ILE A 109 1.59 7.83 -3.88
CA ILE A 109 2.04 6.70 -4.70
C ILE A 109 2.77 7.26 -5.92
N CYS A 110 4.10 7.13 -5.92
CA CYS A 110 4.96 7.81 -6.89
C CYS A 110 5.63 6.78 -7.82
N TYR A 111 5.41 6.92 -9.13
CA TYR A 111 6.04 6.08 -10.13
C TYR A 111 7.53 6.42 -10.31
N LYS A 112 8.36 5.39 -10.42
CA LYS A 112 9.80 5.47 -10.63
C LYS A 112 10.15 4.82 -11.96
N GLU A 113 10.32 5.66 -12.98
CA GLU A 113 10.49 5.24 -14.38
C GLU A 113 11.69 4.32 -14.58
N ALA A 114 12.84 4.66 -13.99
CA ALA A 114 14.08 3.89 -14.12
C ALA A 114 13.95 2.45 -13.57
N GLN A 115 13.03 2.21 -12.64
CA GLN A 115 12.79 0.91 -12.02
C GLN A 115 11.49 0.24 -12.51
N ASN A 116 10.67 0.96 -13.30
CA ASN A 116 9.34 0.52 -13.71
C ASN A 116 8.50 -0.02 -12.53
N ALA A 117 8.49 0.74 -11.44
CA ALA A 117 7.85 0.39 -10.18
C ALA A 117 7.43 1.65 -9.42
N TYR A 118 6.77 1.48 -8.28
CA TYR A 118 6.23 2.57 -7.47
C TYR A 118 6.85 2.56 -6.07
N ILE A 119 6.97 3.73 -5.46
CA ILE A 119 7.14 3.87 -4.01
C ILE A 119 5.81 4.27 -3.38
N ILE A 120 5.62 3.93 -2.10
CA ILE A 120 4.48 4.36 -1.30
C ILE A 120 5.04 5.20 -0.16
N GLU A 121 4.77 6.50 -0.20
CA GLU A 121 5.33 7.50 0.70
C GLU A 121 4.27 8.02 1.68
N LYS A 122 4.66 8.26 2.92
CA LYS A 122 3.80 8.89 3.92
C LYS A 122 3.61 10.36 3.54
N ARG A 123 2.36 10.83 3.42
CA ARG A 123 2.08 12.24 3.19
C ARG A 123 2.40 13.04 4.46
N GLU A 124 3.54 13.72 4.49
CA GLU A 124 3.87 14.59 5.59
C GLU A 124 2.94 15.80 5.68
N LYS A 125 2.60 16.19 6.91
CA LYS A 125 1.73 17.34 7.20
C LYS A 125 2.52 18.60 7.54
N PHE A 126 3.80 18.50 7.91
CA PHE A 126 4.56 19.61 8.49
C PHE A 126 6.06 19.59 8.10
N GLY A 127 6.50 20.63 7.39
CA GLY A 127 7.92 20.97 7.21
C GLY A 127 8.71 20.08 6.24
N PRO A 128 9.99 20.40 5.99
CA PRO A 128 10.87 19.57 5.18
C PRO A 128 11.50 18.48 6.06
N ALA A 129 10.78 17.38 6.32
CA ALA A 129 11.40 16.17 6.84
C ALA A 129 11.79 15.23 5.69
N PRO A 130 12.70 14.27 5.92
CA PRO A 130 13.03 13.28 4.90
C PRO A 130 11.79 12.46 4.55
N SER A 131 11.61 12.18 3.26
CA SER A 131 10.54 11.31 2.78
C SER A 131 10.58 9.96 3.50
N ILE A 132 9.46 9.51 4.04
CA ILE A 132 9.33 8.21 4.72
C ILE A 132 8.48 7.30 3.83
N VAL A 133 9.01 6.13 3.46
CA VAL A 133 8.37 5.20 2.53
C VAL A 133 8.14 3.83 3.15
N TRP A 134 7.21 3.09 2.56
CA TRP A 134 7.00 1.68 2.85
C TRP A 134 8.21 0.86 2.43
N THR A 135 8.68 -0.01 3.32
CA THR A 135 9.86 -0.84 3.11
C THR A 135 9.60 -2.27 3.57
N ALA A 136 9.83 -3.25 2.70
CA ALA A 136 9.70 -4.67 2.98
C ALA A 136 11.03 -5.30 3.42
N LEU A 137 11.59 -4.85 4.55
CA LEU A 137 12.79 -5.46 5.14
C LEU A 137 12.43 -6.50 6.20
N SER A 138 13.35 -7.45 6.39
CA SER A 138 13.29 -8.45 7.47
C SER A 138 14.44 -8.25 8.44
N PRO A 139 14.35 -7.28 9.38
CA PRO A 139 15.39 -7.11 10.37
C PRO A 139 15.48 -8.35 11.27
N ASP A 140 16.71 -8.78 11.54
CA ASP A 140 16.98 -9.91 12.42
C ASP A 140 16.36 -9.68 13.80
N GLY A 141 15.58 -10.66 14.28
CA GLY A 141 14.95 -10.62 15.61
C GLY A 141 13.64 -9.84 15.69
N ALA A 142 13.08 -9.35 14.57
CA ALA A 142 11.76 -8.74 14.57
C ALA A 142 10.65 -9.74 14.92
N VAL A 143 9.66 -9.29 15.71
CA VAL A 143 8.47 -10.09 16.07
C VAL A 143 7.66 -10.47 14.81
N HIS A 144 7.67 -9.59 13.82
CA HIS A 144 7.08 -9.82 12.50
C HIS A 144 8.13 -9.53 11.42
N PRO A 145 8.99 -10.51 11.07
CA PRO A 145 10.08 -10.29 10.11
C PRO A 145 9.58 -9.93 8.71
N ASP A 146 8.31 -10.14 8.40
CA ASP A 146 7.73 -9.82 7.10
C ASP A 146 6.90 -8.53 7.11
N GLN A 147 6.85 -7.81 8.23
CA GLN A 147 6.07 -6.57 8.35
C GLN A 147 6.65 -5.42 7.53
N ILE A 148 5.77 -4.67 6.88
CA ILE A 148 6.13 -3.45 6.17
C ILE A 148 6.47 -2.36 7.19
N LEU A 149 7.70 -1.87 7.08
CA LEU A 149 8.26 -0.80 7.88
C LEU A 149 8.13 0.54 7.17
N LEU A 150 8.27 1.61 7.93
CA LEU A 150 8.39 2.97 7.44
C LEU A 150 9.82 3.44 7.67
N MET A 151 10.54 3.71 6.58
CA MET A 151 11.95 4.10 6.63
C MET A 151 12.22 5.34 5.79
N PRO A 152 13.27 6.12 6.12
CA PRO A 152 13.73 7.20 5.27
C PRO A 152 14.00 6.74 3.84
N PHE A 153 13.73 7.62 2.89
CA PHE A 153 13.95 7.44 1.48
C PHE A 153 14.98 8.47 0.99
N GLU A 154 16.09 7.97 0.48
CA GLU A 154 17.11 8.77 -0.21
C GLU A 154 17.12 8.40 -1.70
N GLU A 155 17.30 7.11 -2.00
CA GLU A 155 17.24 6.56 -3.34
C GLU A 155 16.35 5.30 -3.39
N PRO A 156 15.77 4.95 -4.56
CA PRO A 156 14.92 3.76 -4.67
C PRO A 156 15.70 2.46 -4.51
N GLU A 157 15.53 1.81 -3.36
CA GLU A 157 15.99 0.45 -3.14
C GLU A 157 14.94 -0.60 -3.53
N PRO A 158 15.33 -1.81 -3.97
CA PRO A 158 14.39 -2.88 -4.32
C PRO A 158 13.33 -3.17 -3.25
N PHE A 159 13.70 -3.10 -1.97
CA PHE A 159 12.78 -3.35 -0.85
C PHE A 159 11.78 -2.22 -0.60
N GLN A 160 11.98 -1.04 -1.19
CA GLN A 160 11.06 0.12 -1.13
C GLN A 160 10.19 0.25 -2.39
N LEU A 161 10.38 -0.65 -3.36
CA LEU A 161 9.71 -0.62 -4.65
C LEU A 161 8.60 -1.66 -4.72
N PHE A 162 7.47 -1.27 -5.31
CA PHE A 162 6.26 -2.07 -5.41
C PHE A 162 5.69 -2.05 -6.82
N LYS A 163 5.13 -3.17 -7.25
CA LYS A 163 4.37 -3.30 -8.50
C LYS A 163 2.89 -3.48 -8.17
N PHE A 164 2.03 -2.89 -8.99
CA PHE A 164 0.59 -2.95 -8.84
C PHE A 164 -0.01 -3.68 -10.04
N GLU A 165 -0.61 -4.85 -9.79
CA GLU A 165 -1.27 -5.67 -10.80
C GLU A 165 -2.78 -5.51 -10.66
N ARG A 166 -3.44 -4.90 -11.63
CA ARG A 166 -4.90 -4.72 -11.60
C ARG A 166 -5.62 -6.07 -11.75
N VAL A 167 -6.62 -6.31 -10.91
CA VAL A 167 -7.45 -7.51 -10.90
C VAL A 167 -8.77 -7.25 -11.63
N GLY A 168 -9.24 -8.22 -12.42
CA GLY A 168 -10.58 -8.19 -13.03
C GLY A 168 -10.75 -7.34 -14.28
N LEU A 169 -9.69 -7.15 -15.09
CA LEU A 169 -9.83 -6.72 -16.48
C LEU A 169 -9.82 -7.96 -17.38
N GLU A 170 -11.00 -8.54 -17.63
CA GLU A 170 -11.27 -9.36 -18.82
C GLU A 170 -12.09 -8.53 -19.82
#